data_AF-A0A419SUU1-F1
#
_entry.id   AF-A0A419SUU1-F1
#
_cell.length_a   1.000
_cell.length_b   1.000
_cell.length_c   1.000
_cell.angle_alpha   90.00
_cell.angle_beta   90.00
_cell.angle_gamma   90.00
#
_symmetry.space_group_name_H-M   'P 1'
#
loop_
_entity.id
_entity.type
_entity.pdbx_description
1 polymer ?
#
loop_
_entity_poly.entity_id
_entity_poly.type
_entity_poly.pdbx_seq_one_letter_code
_entity_poly.pdbx_strand_id
1 'polypeptide(L)'
;MLFSDYTQTGYIYHIVPITDLNKTLNRGIKYDDKNTYVTKYLQFHRFIDKYKPIYIPDWVIREKAIFGSMNFSSNHYFHSHSALLAVKINPKKCWIANENLANCLYEPYILKNIEEFKEAEEYIKKNGEKIIQRYWETSLSFTDNLEKRKDKNKGYDAEVLIFHDILPKDIKLLSIVSDHKIMSVEEWKRFFTTKKL
;
A
#
# COMPACT_ATOMS: atom_id res chain seq x y z
N MET A 1 9.66 5.39 -13.07
CA MET A 1 9.17 5.67 -11.70
C MET A 1 8.69 7.10 -11.65
N LEU A 2 7.64 7.39 -10.89
CA LEU A 2 7.04 8.71 -10.80
C LEU A 2 7.89 9.68 -9.98
N PHE A 3 8.55 9.18 -8.93
CA PHE A 3 9.40 9.97 -8.05
C PHE A 3 10.86 9.51 -8.08
N SER A 4 11.76 10.36 -7.57
CA SER A 4 13.16 9.98 -7.31
C SER A 4 13.26 8.84 -6.28
N ASP A 5 14.43 8.20 -6.24
CA ASP A 5 14.67 7.05 -5.36
C ASP A 5 14.56 7.40 -3.87
N TYR A 6 14.16 6.43 -3.04
CA TYR A 6 14.08 6.61 -1.58
C TYR A 6 15.40 7.11 -0.97
N THR A 7 16.54 6.67 -1.49
CA THR A 7 17.87 7.14 -1.04
C THR A 7 18.08 8.65 -1.22
N GLN A 8 17.30 9.29 -2.11
CA GLN A 8 17.33 10.73 -2.35
C GLN A 8 16.18 11.46 -1.64
N THR A 9 14.98 10.85 -1.64
CA THR A 9 13.77 11.52 -1.14
C THR A 9 13.55 11.33 0.35
N GLY A 10 13.92 10.16 0.89
CA GLY A 10 13.58 9.73 2.25
C GLY A 10 12.09 9.50 2.47
N TYR A 11 11.28 9.41 1.40
CA TYR A 11 9.82 9.29 1.48
C TYR A 11 9.30 7.98 0.93
N ILE A 12 8.27 7.46 1.58
CA ILE A 12 7.36 6.42 1.07
C ILE A 12 6.07 7.08 0.63
N TYR A 13 5.35 6.47 -0.30
CA TYR A 13 4.14 7.05 -0.84
C TYR A 13 2.91 6.29 -0.35
N HIS A 14 1.92 7.02 0.15
CA HIS A 14 0.69 6.46 0.71
C HIS A 14 -0.52 7.13 0.05
N ILE A 15 -1.58 6.37 -0.16
CA ILE A 15 -2.83 6.85 -0.75
C ILE A 15 -3.91 6.77 0.30
N VAL A 16 -4.66 7.86 0.49
CA VAL A 16 -5.83 7.90 1.35
C VAL A 16 -7.07 8.31 0.57
N PRO A 17 -8.27 7.85 0.95
CA PRO A 17 -9.52 8.43 0.46
C PRO A 17 -9.55 9.93 0.76
N ILE A 18 -10.08 10.73 -0.16
CA ILE A 18 -10.16 12.19 0.01
C ILE A 18 -10.96 12.58 1.26
N THR A 19 -11.95 11.77 1.64
CA THR A 19 -12.77 11.94 2.84
C THR A 19 -11.97 11.82 4.14
N ASP A 20 -10.85 11.09 4.12
CA ASP A 20 -9.98 10.88 5.28
C ASP A 20 -8.81 11.89 5.34
N LEU A 21 -8.66 12.74 4.31
CA LEU A 21 -7.52 13.64 4.18
C LEU A 21 -7.40 14.58 5.39
N ASN A 22 -8.50 15.19 5.83
CA ASN A 22 -8.48 16.11 6.97
C ASN A 22 -8.07 15.41 8.28
N LYS A 23 -8.56 14.18 8.53
CA LYS A 23 -8.15 13.37 9.69
C LYS A 23 -6.65 13.06 9.58
N THR A 24 -6.21 12.60 8.42
CA THR A 24 -4.82 12.20 8.15
C THR A 24 -3.84 13.34 8.38
N LEU A 25 -4.11 14.53 7.84
CA LEU A 25 -3.22 15.69 7.97
C LEU A 25 -3.15 16.24 9.40
N ASN A 26 -4.24 16.16 10.18
CA ASN A 26 -4.28 16.73 11.53
C ASN A 26 -3.91 15.74 12.64
N ARG A 27 -4.20 14.45 12.45
CA ARG A 27 -4.03 13.41 13.49
C ARG A 27 -2.99 12.36 13.14
N GLY A 28 -2.49 12.37 11.91
CA GLY A 28 -1.58 11.36 11.41
C GLY A 28 -2.31 10.07 11.02
N ILE A 29 -1.54 9.01 10.82
CA ILE A 29 -2.03 7.68 10.48
C ILE A 29 -1.64 6.74 11.61
N LYS A 30 -2.65 6.09 12.21
CA LYS A 30 -2.45 5.20 13.34
C LYS A 30 -2.14 3.78 12.87
N TYR A 31 -1.11 3.18 13.47
CA TYR A 31 -0.82 1.77 13.31
C TYR A 31 -1.99 0.94 13.86
N ASP A 32 -2.31 -0.15 13.17
CA ASP A 32 -3.44 -1.03 13.51
C ASP A 32 -4.81 -0.32 13.54
N ASP A 33 -4.95 0.85 12.90
CA ASP A 33 -6.26 1.48 12.64
C ASP A 33 -6.83 0.90 11.34
N LYS A 34 -7.69 -0.11 11.48
CA LYS A 34 -8.32 -0.85 10.36
C LYS A 34 -9.72 -0.38 10.03
N ASN A 35 -10.21 0.64 10.72
CA ASN A 35 -11.61 1.09 10.66
C ASN A 35 -12.10 1.38 9.23
N THR A 36 -11.24 1.90 8.36
CA THR A 36 -11.60 2.32 7.00
C THR A 36 -11.60 1.17 5.98
N TYR A 37 -11.15 -0.04 6.34
CA TYR A 37 -11.07 -1.18 5.42
C TYR A 37 -11.39 -2.56 6.03
N VAL A 38 -11.95 -2.61 7.25
CA VAL A 38 -12.39 -3.85 7.93
C VAL A 38 -13.19 -4.77 7.00
N THR A 39 -14.16 -4.22 6.28
CA THR A 39 -15.09 -4.99 5.46
C THR A 39 -14.52 -5.41 4.10
N LYS A 40 -13.41 -4.80 3.66
CA LYS A 40 -12.83 -5.03 2.32
C LYS A 40 -11.62 -5.95 2.36
N TYR A 41 -10.65 -5.68 3.24
CA TYR A 41 -9.32 -6.31 3.13
C TYR A 41 -8.92 -7.14 4.35
N LEU A 42 -9.58 -6.98 5.49
CA LEU A 42 -9.11 -7.55 6.76
C LEU A 42 -8.98 -9.08 6.73
N GLN A 43 -10.01 -9.77 6.23
CA GLN A 43 -9.99 -11.23 6.13
C GLN A 43 -8.96 -11.73 5.13
N PHE A 44 -8.64 -10.95 4.11
CA PHE A 44 -7.61 -11.27 3.14
C PHE A 44 -6.20 -11.14 3.75
N HIS A 45 -5.95 -10.09 4.53
CA HIS A 45 -4.68 -9.94 5.24
C HIS A 45 -4.47 -11.06 6.27
N ARG A 46 -5.51 -11.43 7.03
CA ARG A 46 -5.48 -12.59 7.94
C ARG A 46 -5.14 -13.88 7.23
N PHE A 47 -5.70 -14.08 6.05
CA PHE A 47 -5.40 -15.24 5.23
C PHE A 47 -3.92 -15.28 4.84
N ILE A 48 -3.32 -14.17 4.44
CA ILE A 48 -1.87 -14.09 4.14
C ILE A 48 -1.02 -14.34 5.40
N ASP A 49 -1.37 -13.72 6.53
CA ASP A 49 -0.65 -13.86 7.81
C ASP A 49 -0.67 -15.29 8.35
N LYS A 50 -1.74 -16.05 8.10
CA LYS A 50 -1.86 -17.47 8.52
C LYS A 50 -0.72 -18.34 7.99
N TYR A 51 -0.18 -18.04 6.81
CA TYR A 51 0.91 -18.79 6.18
C TYR A 51 2.27 -18.10 6.32
N LYS A 52 2.40 -17.12 7.23
CA LYS A 52 3.67 -16.45 7.52
C LYS A 52 4.68 -17.47 8.09
N PRO A 53 5.84 -17.66 7.45
CA PRO A 53 6.88 -18.56 7.95
C PRO A 53 7.47 -18.08 9.28
N ILE A 54 7.93 -19.02 10.11
CA ILE A 54 8.48 -18.74 11.44
C ILE A 54 9.74 -17.87 11.44
N TYR A 55 10.50 -17.83 10.34
CA TYR A 55 11.69 -16.99 10.22
C TYR A 55 11.34 -15.50 10.00
N ILE A 56 10.10 -15.18 9.61
CA ILE A 56 9.63 -13.80 9.50
C ILE A 56 9.30 -13.31 10.92
N PRO A 57 9.89 -12.19 11.38
CA PRO A 57 9.72 -11.73 12.75
C PRO A 57 8.25 -11.59 13.18
N ASP A 58 7.96 -11.86 14.45
CA ASP A 58 6.58 -11.86 14.98
C ASP A 58 5.90 -10.49 14.94
N TRP A 59 6.68 -9.40 14.95
CA TRP A 59 6.15 -8.05 14.81
C TRP A 59 5.67 -7.72 13.39
N VAL A 60 6.06 -8.50 12.39
CA VAL A 60 5.61 -8.37 11.00
C VAL A 60 4.26 -9.08 10.86
N ILE A 61 3.18 -8.30 10.97
CA ILE A 61 1.79 -8.77 10.90
C ILE A 61 1.05 -7.93 9.86
N ARG A 62 0.87 -8.45 8.63
CA ARG A 62 0.30 -7.70 7.50
C ARG A 62 -1.06 -7.10 7.85
N GLU A 63 -1.90 -7.86 8.58
CA GLU A 63 -3.19 -7.41 9.07
C GLU A 63 -3.13 -6.06 9.79
N LYS A 64 -2.02 -5.74 10.46
CA LYS A 64 -1.87 -4.52 11.29
C LYS A 64 -1.20 -3.36 10.56
N ALA A 65 -0.54 -3.62 9.44
CA ALA A 65 0.31 -2.66 8.76
C ALA A 65 -0.46 -1.43 8.25
N ILE A 66 0.25 -0.30 8.13
CA ILE A 66 -0.11 0.78 7.22
C ILE A 66 0.61 0.47 5.90
N PHE A 67 -0.12 0.54 4.78
CA PHE A 67 0.42 0.19 3.47
C PHE A 67 0.93 1.43 2.75
N GLY A 68 2.17 1.39 2.27
CA GLY A 68 2.72 2.39 1.36
C GLY A 68 3.36 1.72 0.16
N SER A 69 3.94 2.51 -0.73
CA SER A 69 4.73 2.04 -1.86
C SER A 69 6.07 2.76 -1.92
N MET A 70 7.12 2.04 -2.29
CA MET A 70 8.44 2.62 -2.54
C MET A 70 8.40 3.66 -3.67
N ASN A 71 7.59 3.42 -4.70
CA ASN A 71 7.40 4.32 -5.83
C ASN A 71 6.27 3.80 -6.73
N PHE A 72 5.80 4.64 -7.63
CA PHE A 72 4.83 4.25 -8.66
C PHE A 72 5.47 4.23 -10.04
N SER A 73 4.93 3.43 -10.95
CA SER A 73 5.27 3.55 -12.37
C SER A 73 4.81 4.91 -12.90
N SER A 74 5.46 5.42 -13.96
CA SER A 74 5.04 6.70 -14.57
C SER A 74 3.64 6.65 -15.17
N ASN A 75 3.16 5.44 -15.47
CA ASN A 75 1.85 5.17 -16.06
C ASN A 75 0.90 4.57 -15.01
N HIS A 76 1.19 4.75 -13.71
CA HIS A 76 0.37 4.18 -12.65
C HIS A 76 -1.03 4.81 -12.65
N TYR A 77 -2.04 3.96 -12.55
CA TYR A 77 -3.43 4.38 -12.51
C TYR A 77 -3.90 4.48 -11.07
N PHE A 78 -4.00 5.70 -10.55
CA PHE A 78 -4.48 5.94 -9.20
C PHE A 78 -6.01 5.85 -9.15
N HIS A 79 -6.54 5.25 -8.09
CA HIS A 79 -7.98 5.32 -7.82
C HIS A 79 -8.42 6.77 -7.60
N SER A 80 -9.51 7.15 -8.25
CA SER A 80 -10.08 8.49 -8.12
C SER A 80 -10.59 8.77 -6.71
N HIS A 81 -10.80 10.06 -6.43
CA HIS A 81 -11.21 10.57 -5.12
C HIS A 81 -10.26 10.18 -4.00
N SER A 82 -8.96 10.22 -4.29
CA SER A 82 -7.90 9.94 -3.34
C SER A 82 -6.90 11.09 -3.25
N ALA A 83 -6.08 11.07 -2.21
CA ALA A 83 -4.96 11.98 -2.04
C ALA A 83 -3.67 11.16 -1.98
N LEU A 84 -2.67 11.61 -2.73
CA LEU A 84 -1.34 11.02 -2.73
C LEU A 84 -0.45 11.77 -1.73
N LEU A 85 0.09 11.03 -0.79
CA LEU A 85 0.91 11.52 0.31
C LEU A 85 2.34 11.00 0.19
N ALA A 86 3.31 11.83 0.54
CA ALA A 86 4.66 11.38 0.88
C ALA A 86 4.77 11.30 2.41
N VAL A 87 5.29 10.20 2.93
CA VAL A 87 5.40 9.95 4.37
C VAL A 87 6.82 9.57 4.75
N LYS A 88 7.29 10.10 5.89
CA LYS A 88 8.53 9.64 6.52
C LYS A 88 8.23 8.46 7.43
N ILE A 89 9.14 7.50 7.44
CA ILE A 89 9.00 6.25 8.18
C ILE A 89 10.24 5.97 9.03
N ASN A 90 10.11 5.03 9.96
CA ASN A 90 11.25 4.36 10.60
C ASN A 90 11.55 3.05 9.86
N PRO A 91 12.64 2.97 9.06
CA PRO A 91 12.99 1.77 8.30
C PRO A 91 13.09 0.50 9.14
N LYS A 92 13.52 0.60 10.41
CA LYS A 92 13.67 -0.55 11.30
C LYS A 92 12.33 -1.17 11.74
N LYS A 93 11.22 -0.48 11.48
CA LYS A 93 9.85 -0.93 11.76
C LYS A 93 9.04 -1.07 10.47
N CYS A 94 9.72 -1.39 9.36
CA CYS A 94 9.09 -1.54 8.05
C CYS A 94 9.53 -2.84 7.38
N TRP A 95 8.65 -3.40 6.56
CA TRP A 95 8.88 -4.59 5.76
C TRP A 95 8.48 -4.31 4.32
N ILE A 96 9.14 -4.93 3.36
CA ILE A 96 8.83 -4.78 1.93
C ILE A 96 8.43 -6.13 1.37
N ALA A 97 7.36 -6.13 0.58
CA ALA A 97 6.85 -7.32 -0.09
C ALA A 97 6.47 -7.01 -1.54
N ASN A 98 6.23 -8.06 -2.33
CA ASN A 98 5.80 -7.93 -3.72
C ASN A 98 4.27 -7.96 -3.80
N GLU A 99 3.65 -6.80 -3.98
CA GLU A 99 2.20 -6.61 -3.99
C GLU A 99 1.52 -7.46 -5.08
N ASN A 100 2.18 -7.66 -6.22
CA ASN A 100 1.64 -8.47 -7.32
C ASN A 100 1.24 -9.89 -6.89
N LEU A 101 1.94 -10.49 -5.93
CA LEU A 101 1.61 -11.82 -5.41
C LEU A 101 0.39 -11.81 -4.50
N ALA A 102 0.14 -10.71 -3.78
CA ALA A 102 -1.10 -10.54 -3.03
C ALA A 102 -2.26 -10.20 -3.97
N ASN A 103 -2.05 -9.30 -4.92
CA ASN A 103 -3.11 -8.80 -5.81
C ASN A 103 -3.71 -9.90 -6.70
N CYS A 104 -2.91 -10.88 -7.16
CA CYS A 104 -3.46 -12.00 -7.93
C CYS A 104 -4.36 -12.95 -7.13
N LEU A 105 -4.32 -12.90 -5.79
CA LEU A 105 -5.20 -13.67 -4.92
C LEU A 105 -6.41 -12.88 -4.44
N TYR A 106 -6.36 -11.55 -4.45
CA TYR A 106 -7.37 -10.72 -3.81
C TYR A 106 -8.76 -10.93 -4.41
N GLU A 107 -8.91 -10.73 -5.72
CA GLU A 107 -10.21 -10.90 -6.40
C GLU A 107 -10.77 -12.33 -6.24
N PRO A 108 -10.01 -13.41 -6.51
CA PRO A 108 -10.49 -14.76 -6.23
C PRO A 108 -10.88 -14.97 -4.76
N TYR A 109 -10.14 -14.39 -3.82
CA TYR A 109 -10.43 -14.53 -2.40
C TYR A 109 -11.77 -13.89 -2.01
N ILE A 110 -12.13 -12.75 -2.60
CA ILE A 110 -13.41 -12.08 -2.37
C ILE A 110 -14.56 -12.83 -3.04
N LEU A 111 -14.36 -13.32 -4.27
CA LEU A 111 -15.41 -13.94 -5.08
C LEU A 111 -15.74 -15.39 -4.69
N LYS A 112 -14.84 -16.09 -3.99
CA LYS A 112 -14.95 -17.54 -3.69
C LYS A 112 -16.26 -18.03 -3.04
N ASN A 113 -17.05 -17.14 -2.43
CA ASN A 113 -18.30 -17.48 -1.75
C ASN A 113 -19.55 -17.12 -2.58
N ILE A 114 -19.38 -16.63 -3.81
CA ILE A 114 -20.46 -16.30 -4.73
C ILE A 114 -20.62 -17.45 -5.72
N GLU A 115 -21.84 -18.00 -5.83
CA GLU A 115 -22.13 -19.21 -6.61
C GLU A 115 -21.69 -19.12 -8.08
N GLU A 116 -21.82 -17.95 -8.69
CA GLU A 116 -21.40 -17.68 -10.08
C GLU A 116 -19.88 -17.76 -10.28
N PHE A 117 -19.07 -17.69 -9.21
CA PHE A 117 -17.61 -17.65 -9.26
C PHE A 117 -16.95 -18.83 -8.51
N LYS A 118 -17.56 -20.01 -8.54
CA LYS A 118 -17.04 -21.22 -7.86
C LYS A 118 -15.57 -21.55 -8.18
N GLU A 119 -15.10 -21.23 -9.39
CA GLU A 119 -13.73 -21.45 -9.84
C GLU A 119 -12.72 -20.62 -9.03
N ALA A 120 -13.15 -19.52 -8.42
CA ALA A 120 -12.31 -18.71 -7.54
C ALA A 120 -11.90 -19.49 -6.28
N GLU A 121 -12.79 -20.29 -5.70
CA GLU A 121 -12.46 -21.13 -4.55
C GLU A 121 -11.46 -22.22 -4.93
N GLU A 122 -11.65 -22.87 -6.08
CA GLU A 122 -10.73 -23.88 -6.62
C GLU A 122 -9.34 -23.28 -6.89
N TYR A 123 -9.29 -22.07 -7.45
CA TYR A 123 -8.05 -21.35 -7.69
C TYR A 123 -7.28 -21.08 -6.39
N ILE A 124 -7.96 -20.60 -5.34
CA ILE A 124 -7.36 -20.37 -4.03
C ILE A 124 -6.88 -21.69 -3.40
N LYS A 125 -7.68 -22.76 -3.45
CA LYS A 125 -7.29 -24.08 -2.92
C LYS A 125 -6.04 -24.64 -3.63
N LYS A 126 -5.94 -24.48 -4.95
CA LYS A 126 -4.85 -25.02 -5.76
C LYS A 126 -3.56 -24.20 -5.68
N ASN A 127 -3.66 -22.87 -5.66
CA ASN A 127 -2.52 -21.97 -5.87
C ASN A 127 -2.23 -21.07 -4.66
N GLY A 128 -3.22 -20.82 -3.79
CA GLY A 128 -3.15 -19.77 -2.76
C GLY A 128 -1.98 -19.93 -1.81
N GLU A 129 -1.80 -21.13 -1.24
CA GLU A 129 -0.70 -21.40 -0.30
C GLU A 129 0.68 -21.16 -0.94
N LYS A 130 0.90 -21.67 -2.16
CA LYS A 130 2.17 -21.50 -2.87
C LYS A 130 2.47 -20.04 -3.19
N ILE A 131 1.45 -19.29 -3.59
CA ILE A 131 1.58 -17.86 -3.88
C ILE A 131 1.90 -17.07 -2.60
N ILE A 132 1.24 -17.39 -1.48
CA ILE A 132 1.52 -16.73 -0.19
C ILE A 132 2.91 -17.09 0.36
N GLN A 133 3.32 -18.35 0.25
CA GLN A 133 4.68 -18.76 0.62
C GLN A 133 5.71 -17.94 -0.17
N ARG A 134 5.54 -17.85 -1.49
CA ARG A 134 6.40 -17.04 -2.34
C ARG A 134 6.35 -15.54 -1.97
N TYR A 135 5.19 -15.03 -1.61
CA TYR A 135 5.03 -13.66 -1.11
C TYR A 135 5.95 -13.41 0.09
N TRP A 136 5.92 -14.29 1.09
CA TRP A 136 6.78 -14.16 2.28
C TRP A 136 8.26 -14.42 1.98
N GLU A 137 8.59 -15.43 1.18
CA GLU A 137 9.98 -15.76 0.79
C GLU A 137 10.67 -14.65 -0.01
N THR A 138 9.88 -13.91 -0.81
CA THR A 138 10.42 -12.81 -1.63
C THR A 138 10.40 -11.48 -0.89
N SER A 139 9.69 -11.39 0.23
CA SER A 139 9.69 -10.23 1.13
C SER A 139 10.98 -10.12 1.95
N LEU A 140 11.23 -8.96 2.55
CA LEU A 140 12.42 -8.68 3.36
C LEU A 140 12.23 -7.43 4.22
N SER A 141 13.11 -7.23 5.21
CA SER A 141 13.11 -6.00 5.99
C SER A 141 13.39 -4.80 5.09
N PHE A 142 12.83 -3.65 5.44
CA PHE A 142 13.06 -2.43 4.67
C PHE A 142 14.56 -2.09 4.60
N THR A 143 15.27 -2.27 5.71
CA THR A 143 16.72 -2.04 5.79
C THR A 143 17.50 -2.97 4.87
N ASP A 144 17.17 -4.26 4.83
CA ASP A 144 17.82 -5.20 3.90
C ASP A 144 17.53 -4.82 2.46
N ASN A 145 16.33 -4.30 2.18
CA ASN A 145 15.99 -3.88 0.83
C ASN A 145 16.78 -2.64 0.40
N LEU A 146 17.16 -1.73 1.30
CA LEU A 146 18.02 -0.60 0.93
C LEU A 146 19.39 -1.05 0.42
N GLU A 147 19.86 -2.22 0.86
CA GLU A 147 21.12 -2.81 0.41
C GLU A 147 20.89 -3.71 -0.83
N LYS A 148 19.93 -4.64 -0.76
CA LYS A 148 19.69 -5.68 -1.78
C LYS A 148 18.88 -5.20 -2.98
N ARG A 149 18.16 -4.09 -2.83
CA ARG A 149 17.34 -3.42 -3.85
C ARG A 149 16.38 -4.35 -4.60
N LYS A 150 15.70 -5.28 -3.90
CA LYS A 150 14.68 -6.15 -4.53
C LYS A 150 13.57 -5.34 -5.18
N ASP A 151 13.26 -4.15 -4.64
CA ASP A 151 12.34 -3.16 -5.21
C ASP A 151 12.67 -2.71 -6.64
N LYS A 152 13.90 -2.93 -7.12
CA LYS A 152 14.32 -2.59 -8.49
C LYS A 152 14.20 -3.73 -9.48
N ASN A 153 13.88 -4.94 -9.01
CA ASN A 153 13.71 -6.09 -9.89
C ASN A 153 12.44 -5.95 -10.72
N LYS A 154 12.52 -6.34 -11.99
CA LYS A 154 11.37 -6.33 -12.90
C LYS A 154 10.24 -7.21 -12.32
N GLY A 155 9.04 -6.65 -12.22
CA GLY A 155 7.86 -7.35 -11.71
C GLY A 155 7.75 -7.40 -10.17
N TYR A 156 8.65 -6.72 -9.46
CA TYR A 156 8.54 -6.54 -8.01
C TYR A 156 7.81 -5.22 -7.72
N ASP A 157 6.52 -5.31 -7.39
CA ASP A 157 5.75 -4.15 -6.97
C ASP A 157 5.94 -3.95 -5.46
N ALA A 158 6.83 -3.02 -5.11
CA ALA A 158 7.36 -2.89 -3.75
C ALA A 158 6.39 -2.14 -2.83
N GLU A 159 5.39 -2.86 -2.33
CA GLU A 159 4.59 -2.41 -1.20
C GLU A 159 5.45 -2.38 0.08
N VAL A 160 5.17 -1.40 0.92
CA VAL A 160 5.82 -1.17 2.20
C VAL A 160 4.80 -1.37 3.30
N LEU A 161 5.07 -2.33 4.17
CA LEU A 161 4.33 -2.57 5.40
C LEU A 161 4.96 -1.76 6.53
N ILE A 162 4.24 -0.76 7.03
CA ILE A 162 4.72 0.16 8.06
C ILE A 162 4.09 -0.23 9.40
N PHE A 163 4.93 -0.54 10.40
CA PHE A 163 4.51 -1.05 11.71
C PHE A 163 4.70 -0.03 12.84
N HIS A 164 4.35 1.23 12.56
CA HIS A 164 4.34 2.31 13.54
C HIS A 164 3.41 3.44 13.09
N ASP A 165 2.98 4.28 14.03
CA ASP A 165 2.22 5.49 13.73
C ASP A 165 3.02 6.44 12.83
N ILE A 166 2.33 7.10 11.89
CA ILE A 166 2.89 8.18 11.08
C ILE A 166 2.32 9.50 11.63
N LEU A 167 3.19 10.36 12.15
CA LEU A 167 2.76 11.62 12.76
C LEU A 167 2.40 12.66 11.69
N PRO A 168 1.51 13.63 11.99
CA PRO A 168 1.18 14.74 11.07
C PRO A 168 2.39 15.41 10.43
N LYS A 169 3.43 15.71 11.21
CA LYS A 169 4.67 16.37 10.75
C LYS A 169 5.47 15.56 9.73
N ASP A 170 5.22 14.25 9.67
CA ASP A 170 5.90 13.30 8.80
C ASP A 170 5.11 13.05 7.51
N ILE A 171 4.00 13.77 7.29
CA ILE A 171 3.11 13.63 6.13
C ILE A 171 3.18 14.89 5.28
N LYS A 172 3.37 14.71 3.98
CA LYS A 172 3.30 15.77 2.97
C LYS A 172 2.25 15.40 1.92
N LEU A 173 1.23 16.25 1.75
CA LEU A 173 0.29 16.12 0.63
C LEU A 173 1.00 16.48 -0.68
N LEU A 174 1.00 15.55 -1.64
CA LEU A 174 1.61 15.76 -2.96
C LEU A 174 0.56 16.18 -3.99
N SER A 175 -0.53 15.42 -4.09
CA SER A 175 -1.56 15.65 -5.10
C SER A 175 -2.93 15.14 -4.68
N ILE A 176 -3.95 15.67 -5.34
CA ILE A 176 -5.33 15.21 -5.32
C ILE A 176 -5.60 14.46 -6.62
N VAL A 177 -6.12 13.25 -6.50
CA VAL A 177 -6.53 12.40 -7.62
C VAL A 177 -8.05 12.48 -7.75
N SER A 178 -8.54 13.06 -8.85
CA SER A 178 -9.96 13.04 -9.24
C SER A 178 -10.19 12.04 -10.38
N ASP A 179 -11.43 11.86 -10.82
CA ASP A 179 -11.79 10.94 -11.92
C ASP A 179 -11.04 11.21 -13.22
N HIS A 180 -10.58 12.45 -13.43
CA HIS A 180 -10.03 12.88 -14.71
C HIS A 180 -8.66 13.56 -14.60
N LYS A 181 -8.23 13.93 -13.38
CA LYS A 181 -7.00 14.72 -13.19
C LYS A 181 -6.28 14.34 -11.91
N ILE A 182 -4.95 14.33 -12.00
CA ILE A 182 -4.07 14.36 -10.85
C ILE A 182 -3.51 15.78 -10.78
N MET A 183 -3.76 16.48 -9.68
CA MET A 183 -3.32 17.87 -9.50
C MET A 183 -2.51 18.01 -8.23
N SER A 184 -1.36 18.69 -8.31
CA SER A 184 -0.69 19.22 -7.11
C SER A 184 -1.62 20.14 -6.33
N VAL A 185 -1.27 20.43 -5.06
CA VAL A 185 -2.05 21.34 -4.21
C VAL A 185 -2.15 22.73 -4.85
N GLU A 186 -1.07 23.21 -5.45
CA GLU A 186 -0.98 24.51 -6.11
C GLU A 186 -1.82 24.55 -7.39
N GLU A 187 -1.81 23.49 -8.20
CA GLU A 187 -2.67 23.36 -9.38
C GLU A 187 -4.15 23.31 -8.98
N TRP A 188 -4.49 22.52 -7.96
CA TRP A 188 -5.86 22.41 -7.46
C TRP A 188 -6.37 23.77 -6.99
N LYS A 189 -5.59 24.47 -6.15
CA LYS A 189 -5.94 25.81 -5.67
C LYS A 189 -6.15 26.74 -6.85
N ARG A 190 -5.18 26.86 -7.78
CA ARG A 190 -5.33 27.71 -8.97
C ARG A 190 -6.58 27.36 -9.77
N PHE A 191 -6.83 26.09 -10.04
CA PHE A 191 -7.97 25.65 -10.84
C PHE A 191 -9.32 26.13 -10.27
N PHE A 192 -9.48 26.11 -8.93
CA PHE A 192 -10.74 26.48 -8.27
C PHE A 192 -10.78 27.91 -7.71
N THR A 193 -9.64 28.59 -7.53
CA THR A 193 -9.59 29.98 -7.06
C THR A 193 -9.50 31.00 -8.18
N THR A 194 -9.15 30.59 -9.41
CA THR A 194 -9.22 31.50 -10.55
C THR A 194 -10.69 31.77 -10.81
N LYS A 195 -11.16 32.98 -10.44
CA LYS A 195 -12.48 33.49 -10.81
C LYS A 195 -12.70 33.19 -12.29
N LYS A 196 -13.60 32.25 -12.59
CA LYS A 196 -14.30 32.29 -13.87
C LYS A 196 -15.11 33.59 -13.83
N LEU A 197 -14.62 34.61 -14.53
CA LEU A 197 -15.44 35.73 -15.00
C LEU A 197 -16.54 35.16 -15.90
#